data_AF-A0A1I2HDV7-F1
#
_entry.id   AF-A0A1I2HDV7-F1
#
_cell.length_a   1.000
_cell.length_b   1.000
_cell.length_c   1.000
_cell.angle_alpha   90.00
_cell.angle_beta   90.00
_cell.angle_gamma   90.00
#
_symmetry.space_group_name_H-M   'P 1'
#
loop_
_entity.id
_entity.type
_entity.pdbx_description
1 polymer ?
#
loop_
_entity_poly.entity_id
_entity_poly.type
_entity_poly.pdbx_seq_one_letter_code
_entity_poly.pdbx_strand_id
1 'polypeptide(L)'
;MRDHLAAHPDLRRLRHREQPGASNLPEPRTKATPEQVEAARVWSGDDQSVREISDDQLAAAERLRLLDDRARARIEAEADRRDLDDLLGRIAPGGTLADDLTGFSDTELARAFGHLDDGDALRVMTEMNRRDLAARLPGVSPDLVGLSDHDLAARARDADPNTLALLAAEANRRDLLARLFPGGQLLGDLAGLSDDELAWAMQYATNDDSGSPRRWTAVTPSTSPSRPIPATPSPTCSLTATPSPRPWPPRPTRKSGGASPPSTKRAGATPTSGRRSPDARPVPCTTSSCIASTSPPKTTATAIYSTRRPRPPASTPQPCFPGPRASRTRERASDELKEWWQEHGRLTQAEFIEQVTGKSQRWAAGARKNESDQQSKR
;
A
#
# COMPACT_ATOMS: atom_id res chain seq x y z
N MET A 1 -31.07 38.47 -44.59
CA MET A 1 -29.93 38.84 -45.49
C MET A 1 -30.39 39.60 -46.74
N ARG A 2 -31.42 39.13 -47.47
CA ARG A 2 -32.00 39.90 -48.62
C ARG A 2 -32.48 41.30 -48.22
N ASP A 3 -33.15 41.44 -47.08
CA ASP A 3 -33.65 42.73 -46.60
C ASP A 3 -32.51 43.69 -46.20
N HIS A 4 -31.41 43.16 -45.65
CA HIS A 4 -30.21 43.94 -45.32
C HIS A 4 -29.50 44.46 -46.58
N LEU A 5 -29.44 43.67 -47.66
CA LEU A 5 -28.88 44.10 -48.95
C LEU A 5 -29.79 45.08 -49.72
N ALA A 6 -31.09 45.07 -49.45
CA ALA A 6 -32.03 46.05 -49.98
C ALA A 6 -31.91 47.40 -49.25
N ALA A 7 -31.59 47.39 -47.96
CA ALA A 7 -31.40 48.59 -47.14
C ALA A 7 -30.05 49.30 -47.38
N HIS A 8 -29.05 48.62 -47.97
CA HIS A 8 -27.70 49.16 -48.20
C HIS A 8 -27.28 49.00 -49.68
N PRO A 9 -27.74 49.91 -50.57
CA PRO A 9 -27.51 49.81 -52.02
C PRO A 9 -26.06 50.08 -52.45
N ASP A 10 -25.27 50.69 -51.57
CA ASP A 10 -23.85 51.00 -51.73
C ASP A 10 -22.93 49.78 -51.50
N LEU A 11 -23.43 48.71 -50.87
CA LEU A 11 -22.67 47.48 -50.69
C LEU A 11 -22.41 46.79 -52.04
N ARG A 12 -21.14 46.53 -52.33
CA ARG A 12 -20.70 45.83 -53.54
C ARG A 12 -21.31 44.43 -53.61
N ARG A 13 -22.32 44.27 -54.46
CA ARG A 13 -23.01 43.00 -54.71
C ARG A 13 -22.13 42.06 -55.51
N LEU A 14 -21.65 41.00 -54.87
CA LEU A 14 -20.97 39.90 -55.54
C LEU A 14 -22.01 38.86 -55.94
N ARG A 15 -22.47 38.89 -57.21
CA ARG A 15 -23.54 38.01 -57.72
C ARG A 15 -23.31 36.52 -57.46
N HIS A 16 -22.05 36.08 -57.36
CA HIS A 16 -21.73 34.68 -57.05
C HIS A 16 -22.02 34.29 -55.60
N ARG A 17 -22.03 35.24 -54.65
CA ARG A 17 -22.39 35.02 -53.22
C ARG A 17 -23.90 35.08 -52.96
N GLU A 18 -24.66 35.51 -53.95
CA GLU A 18 -26.12 35.62 -53.89
C GLU A 18 -26.84 34.39 -54.47
N GLN A 19 -26.10 33.48 -55.11
CA GLN A 19 -26.65 32.23 -55.64
C GLN A 19 -27.20 31.35 -54.49
N PRO A 20 -28.35 30.69 -54.67
CA PRO A 20 -28.82 29.68 -53.72
C PRO A 20 -27.73 28.62 -53.50
N GLY A 21 -27.28 28.47 -52.25
CA GLY A 21 -26.16 27.58 -51.91
C GLY A 21 -24.77 28.25 -51.81
N ALA A 22 -24.63 29.51 -52.24
CA ALA A 22 -23.39 30.29 -52.05
C ALA A 22 -23.24 30.89 -50.64
N SER A 23 -23.83 30.22 -49.66
CA SER A 23 -23.63 30.52 -48.26
C SER A 23 -22.15 30.36 -47.94
N ASN A 24 -21.49 31.45 -47.53
CA ASN A 24 -20.14 31.38 -46.95
C ASN A 24 -20.13 30.75 -45.55
N LEU A 25 -21.26 30.18 -45.10
CA LEU A 25 -21.24 29.38 -43.89
C LEU A 25 -20.45 28.12 -44.21
N PRO A 26 -19.42 27.79 -43.40
CA PRO A 26 -18.74 26.51 -43.54
C PRO A 26 -19.79 25.39 -43.48
N GLU A 27 -19.48 24.26 -44.11
CA GLU A 27 -20.35 23.08 -44.06
C GLU A 27 -20.80 22.82 -42.61
N PRO A 28 -22.08 22.45 -42.39
CA PRO A 28 -22.58 22.17 -41.07
C PRO A 28 -21.64 21.18 -40.38
N ARG A 29 -21.02 21.60 -39.28
CA ARG A 29 -20.11 20.74 -38.53
C ARG A 29 -20.85 19.46 -38.19
N THR A 30 -20.20 18.32 -38.43
CA THR A 30 -20.68 17.01 -37.98
C THR A 30 -21.03 17.13 -36.50
N LYS A 31 -22.22 16.65 -36.12
CA LYS A 31 -22.63 16.64 -34.70
C LYS A 31 -21.60 15.83 -33.91
N ALA A 32 -21.05 16.43 -32.86
CA ALA A 32 -20.12 15.75 -31.98
C ALA A 32 -20.79 14.50 -31.39
N THR A 33 -20.06 13.39 -31.32
CA THR A 33 -20.54 12.20 -30.63
C THR A 33 -20.62 12.47 -29.12
N PRO A 34 -21.47 11.75 -28.36
CA PRO A 34 -21.53 11.92 -26.90
C PRO A 34 -20.15 11.76 -26.25
N GLU A 35 -19.36 10.78 -26.70
CA GLU A 35 -18.00 10.53 -26.20
C GLU A 35 -17.04 11.71 -26.50
N GLN A 36 -17.16 12.35 -27.67
CA GLN A 36 -16.39 13.57 -27.98
C GLN A 36 -16.78 14.75 -27.09
N VAL A 37 -18.07 14.86 -26.73
CA VAL A 37 -18.55 15.88 -25.79
C VAL A 37 -18.00 15.62 -24.39
N GLU A 38 -17.97 14.37 -23.92
CA GLU A 38 -17.38 14.03 -22.61
C GLU A 38 -15.86 14.23 -22.60
N ALA A 39 -15.14 13.85 -23.67
CA ALA A 39 -13.72 14.13 -23.80
C ALA A 39 -13.44 15.65 -23.76
N ALA A 40 -14.26 16.45 -24.44
CA ALA A 40 -14.18 17.90 -24.38
C ALA A 40 -14.49 18.44 -22.97
N ARG A 41 -15.41 17.82 -22.23
CA ARG A 41 -15.73 18.17 -20.84
C ARG A 41 -14.56 17.88 -19.90
N VAL A 42 -13.87 16.74 -20.02
CA VAL A 42 -12.66 16.44 -19.22
C VAL A 42 -11.53 17.44 -19.55
N TRP A 43 -11.38 17.79 -20.83
CA TRP A 43 -10.31 18.67 -21.27
C TRP A 43 -10.52 20.13 -20.84
N SER A 44 -11.72 20.67 -21.04
CA SER A 44 -12.05 22.07 -20.77
C SER A 44 -12.62 22.32 -19.37
N GLY A 45 -13.10 21.27 -18.70
CA GLY A 45 -13.75 21.35 -17.40
C GLY A 45 -12.79 21.66 -16.25
N ASP A 46 -13.37 22.13 -15.17
CA ASP A 46 -12.77 22.16 -13.84
C ASP A 46 -12.84 20.78 -13.17
N ASP A 47 -12.20 20.62 -12.02
CA ASP A 47 -12.18 19.35 -11.30
C ASP A 47 -13.59 18.91 -10.86
N GLN A 48 -14.51 19.86 -10.68
CA GLN A 48 -15.91 19.58 -10.37
C GLN A 48 -16.63 18.91 -11.55
N SER A 49 -16.36 19.37 -12.78
CA SER A 49 -16.90 18.74 -13.98
C SER A 49 -16.48 17.27 -14.09
N VAL A 50 -15.26 16.92 -13.70
CA VAL A 50 -14.78 15.52 -13.73
C VAL A 50 -15.49 14.66 -12.68
N ARG A 51 -15.82 15.23 -11.51
CA ARG A 51 -16.58 14.55 -10.45
C ARG A 51 -18.01 14.17 -10.84
N GLU A 52 -18.63 14.94 -11.72
CA GLU A 52 -20.00 14.67 -12.20
C GLU A 52 -20.02 13.56 -13.28
N ILE A 53 -18.87 13.24 -13.89
CA ILE A 53 -18.77 12.23 -14.95
C ILE A 53 -18.70 10.84 -14.32
N SER A 54 -19.57 9.93 -14.75
CA SER A 54 -19.56 8.53 -14.31
C SER A 54 -18.32 7.77 -14.81
N ASP A 55 -17.96 6.66 -14.15
CA ASP A 55 -16.79 5.86 -14.54
C ASP A 55 -16.91 5.32 -15.98
N ASP A 56 -18.11 4.93 -16.40
CA ASP A 56 -18.37 4.48 -17.78
C ASP A 56 -18.10 5.60 -18.80
N GLN A 57 -18.45 6.84 -18.47
CA GLN A 57 -18.17 8.00 -19.32
C GLN A 57 -16.68 8.37 -19.33
N LEU A 58 -15.99 8.27 -18.19
CA LEU A 58 -14.52 8.45 -18.12
C LEU A 58 -13.81 7.39 -18.96
N ALA A 59 -14.21 6.12 -18.85
CA ALA A 59 -13.67 5.02 -19.64
C ALA A 59 -13.99 5.14 -21.13
N ALA A 60 -15.13 5.70 -21.51
CA ALA A 60 -15.45 6.00 -22.90
C ALA A 60 -14.59 7.15 -23.46
N ALA A 61 -14.36 8.21 -22.67
CA ALA A 61 -13.48 9.31 -23.04
C ALA A 61 -12.01 8.87 -23.22
N GLU A 62 -11.51 7.98 -22.36
CA GLU A 62 -10.15 7.42 -22.43
C GLU A 62 -9.95 6.58 -23.71
N ARG A 63 -10.94 5.75 -24.05
CA ARG A 63 -10.92 4.90 -25.26
C ARG A 63 -10.78 5.69 -26.58
N LEU A 64 -11.30 6.91 -26.64
CA LEU A 64 -11.21 7.75 -27.83
C LEU A 64 -9.79 8.26 -28.13
N ARG A 65 -8.85 8.16 -27.18
CA ARG A 65 -7.46 8.66 -27.31
C ARG A 65 -7.36 10.13 -27.76
N LEU A 66 -8.39 10.93 -27.51
CA LEU A 66 -8.41 12.37 -27.79
C LEU A 66 -7.86 13.22 -26.62
N LEU A 67 -7.54 12.58 -25.49
CA LEU A 67 -7.09 13.23 -24.27
C LEU A 67 -5.57 13.43 -24.27
N ASP A 68 -5.14 14.65 -23.96
CA ASP A 68 -3.74 14.94 -23.68
C ASP A 68 -3.30 14.35 -22.33
N ASP A 69 -1.99 14.40 -22.04
CA ASP A 69 -1.44 13.87 -20.77
C ASP A 69 -2.06 14.56 -19.54
N ARG A 70 -2.39 15.85 -19.67
CA ARG A 70 -3.00 16.62 -18.58
C ARG A 70 -4.42 16.15 -18.27
N ALA A 71 -5.24 15.92 -19.30
CA ALA A 71 -6.59 15.38 -19.13
C ALA A 71 -6.54 13.96 -18.58
N ARG A 72 -5.60 13.12 -19.04
CA ARG A 72 -5.39 11.77 -18.48
C ARG A 72 -5.01 11.81 -17.00
N ALA A 73 -4.09 12.69 -16.60
CA ALA A 73 -3.72 12.86 -15.19
C ALA A 73 -4.91 13.31 -14.31
N ARG A 74 -5.85 14.09 -14.86
CA ARG A 74 -7.09 14.45 -14.13
C ARG A 74 -8.03 13.26 -13.94
N ILE A 75 -8.19 12.42 -14.98
CA ILE A 75 -8.97 11.19 -14.88
C ILE A 75 -8.35 10.25 -13.84
N GLU A 76 -7.03 10.07 -13.89
CA GLU A 76 -6.29 9.23 -12.93
C GLU A 76 -6.48 9.74 -11.49
N ALA A 77 -6.31 11.04 -11.25
CA ALA A 77 -6.51 11.63 -9.93
C ALA A 77 -7.95 11.49 -9.42
N GLU A 78 -8.96 11.59 -10.30
CA GLU A 78 -10.36 11.39 -9.92
C GLU A 78 -10.66 9.91 -9.63
N ALA A 79 -10.14 8.99 -10.45
CA ALA A 79 -10.27 7.56 -10.21
C ALA A 79 -9.61 7.18 -8.87
N ASP A 80 -8.40 7.68 -8.62
CA ASP A 80 -7.68 7.49 -7.37
C ASP A 80 -8.44 8.02 -6.14
N ARG A 81 -9.16 9.13 -6.31
CA ARG A 81 -10.01 9.70 -5.26
C ARG A 81 -11.22 8.81 -4.99
N ARG A 82 -11.89 8.29 -6.02
CA ARG A 82 -13.04 7.38 -5.88
C ARG A 82 -12.63 6.05 -5.25
N ASP A 83 -11.53 5.46 -5.72
CA ASP A 83 -10.96 4.24 -5.14
C ASP A 83 -10.61 4.42 -3.65
N LEU A 84 -10.09 5.59 -3.29
CA LEU A 84 -9.82 5.94 -1.90
C LEU A 84 -11.11 6.11 -1.10
N ASP A 85 -12.13 6.79 -1.62
CA ASP A 85 -13.42 6.94 -0.94
C ASP A 85 -14.09 5.57 -0.71
N ASP A 86 -14.08 4.68 -1.71
CA ASP A 86 -14.59 3.32 -1.62
C ASP A 86 -13.78 2.48 -0.61
N LEU A 87 -12.45 2.66 -0.60
CA LEU A 87 -11.58 2.04 0.39
C LEU A 87 -11.92 2.51 1.81
N LEU A 88 -12.07 3.82 2.03
CA LEU A 88 -12.44 4.39 3.32
C LEU A 88 -13.85 3.96 3.74
N GLY A 89 -14.79 3.82 2.79
CA GLY A 89 -16.11 3.28 3.06
C GLY A 89 -16.11 1.82 3.54
N ARG A 90 -15.13 1.01 3.08
CA ARG A 90 -14.93 -0.37 3.53
C ARG A 90 -14.15 -0.46 4.85
N ILE A 91 -13.07 0.31 4.98
CA ILE A 91 -12.16 0.30 6.13
C ILE A 91 -12.78 0.99 7.34
N ALA A 92 -13.45 2.12 7.14
CA ALA A 92 -14.01 2.94 8.21
C ALA A 92 -15.49 3.27 7.93
N PRO A 93 -16.39 2.26 7.88
CA PRO A 93 -17.80 2.49 7.62
C PRO A 93 -18.39 3.39 8.72
N GLY A 94 -18.81 4.60 8.34
CA GLY A 94 -19.31 5.60 9.30
C GLY A 94 -18.23 6.42 10.00
N GLY A 95 -16.99 6.39 9.50
CA GLY A 95 -15.86 7.19 10.01
C GLY A 95 -15.11 6.58 11.18
N THR A 96 -15.45 5.35 11.60
CA THR A 96 -14.71 4.59 12.61
C THR A 96 -14.05 3.39 11.98
N LEU A 97 -12.76 3.19 12.23
CA LEU A 97 -12.01 2.05 11.71
C LEU A 97 -12.66 0.70 12.11
N ALA A 98 -12.76 -0.21 11.13
CA ALA A 98 -13.26 -1.56 11.33
C ALA A 98 -12.47 -2.28 12.44
N ASP A 99 -13.17 -3.07 13.24
CA ASP A 99 -12.55 -3.82 14.34
C ASP A 99 -11.58 -4.89 13.85
N ASP A 100 -11.85 -5.45 12.67
CA ASP A 100 -11.02 -6.44 12.01
C ASP A 100 -10.32 -5.83 10.80
N LEU A 101 -8.99 -5.71 10.90
CA LEU A 101 -8.13 -5.20 9.84
C LEU A 101 -7.48 -6.30 9.00
N THR A 102 -7.68 -7.57 9.35
CA THR A 102 -7.02 -8.70 8.70
C THR A 102 -7.43 -8.87 7.23
N GLY A 103 -8.63 -8.39 6.88
CA GLY A 103 -9.16 -8.44 5.51
C GLY A 103 -8.58 -7.41 4.54
N PHE A 104 -7.78 -6.45 5.00
CA PHE A 104 -7.20 -5.39 4.16
C PHE A 104 -5.72 -5.66 3.86
N SER A 105 -5.24 -5.31 2.67
CA SER A 105 -3.83 -5.43 2.32
C SER A 105 -2.97 -4.30 2.91
N ASP A 106 -1.65 -4.49 2.98
CA ASP A 106 -0.73 -3.47 3.51
C ASP A 106 -0.75 -2.19 2.67
N THR A 107 -0.92 -2.31 1.35
CA THR A 107 -1.05 -1.17 0.43
C THR A 107 -2.34 -0.39 0.69
N GLU A 108 -3.46 -1.08 0.93
CA GLU A 108 -4.74 -0.46 1.29
C GLU A 108 -4.64 0.27 2.63
N LEU A 109 -4.05 -0.37 3.64
CA LEU A 109 -3.83 0.24 4.96
C LEU A 109 -2.92 1.47 4.86
N ALA A 110 -1.83 1.40 4.09
CA ALA A 110 -0.93 2.52 3.85
C ALA A 110 -1.61 3.69 3.11
N ARG A 111 -2.49 3.38 2.15
CA ARG A 111 -3.27 4.40 1.41
C ARG A 111 -4.30 5.09 2.31
N ALA A 112 -4.97 4.34 3.19
CA ALA A 112 -5.94 4.88 4.13
C ALA A 112 -5.30 5.69 5.26
N PHE A 113 -4.06 5.37 5.66
CA PHE A 113 -3.38 5.94 6.83
C PHE A 113 -3.43 7.48 6.91
N GLY A 114 -3.24 8.19 5.80
CA GLY A 114 -3.26 9.66 5.77
C GLY A 114 -4.63 10.31 6.01
N HIS A 115 -5.69 9.51 6.08
CA HIS A 115 -7.09 9.96 6.21
C HIS A 115 -7.73 9.54 7.53
N LEU A 116 -7.00 8.81 8.38
CA LEU A 116 -7.48 8.35 9.68
C LEU A 116 -7.17 9.37 10.77
N ASP A 117 -7.93 9.33 11.86
CA ASP A 117 -7.56 10.05 13.08
C ASP A 117 -6.35 9.40 13.77
N ASP A 118 -5.77 10.09 14.76
CA ASP A 118 -4.56 9.62 15.45
C ASP A 118 -4.75 8.25 16.12
N GLY A 119 -5.95 7.95 16.63
CA GLY A 119 -6.24 6.69 17.30
C GLY A 119 -6.31 5.52 16.31
N ASP A 120 -7.02 5.72 15.21
CA ASP A 120 -7.15 4.74 14.14
C ASP A 120 -5.83 4.56 13.37
N ALA A 121 -5.06 5.62 13.18
CA ALA A 121 -3.71 5.57 12.64
C ALA A 121 -2.78 4.68 13.51
N LEU A 122 -2.85 4.80 14.84
CA LEU A 122 -2.09 3.93 15.75
C LEU A 122 -2.52 2.46 15.67
N ARG A 123 -3.81 2.19 15.48
CA ARG A 123 -4.31 0.82 15.25
C ARG A 123 -3.75 0.24 13.95
N VAL A 124 -3.77 1.01 12.86
CA VAL A 124 -3.17 0.60 11.58
C VAL A 124 -1.67 0.36 11.69
N MET A 125 -0.92 1.23 12.37
CA MET A 125 0.51 1.01 12.61
C MET A 125 0.78 -0.25 13.42
N THR A 126 -0.04 -0.51 14.44
CA THR A 126 0.06 -1.73 15.26
C THR A 126 -0.17 -2.98 14.42
N GLU A 127 -1.16 -2.93 13.52
CA GLU A 127 -1.47 -4.01 12.59
C GLU A 127 -0.36 -4.25 11.54
N MET A 128 0.14 -3.19 10.90
CA MET A 128 1.25 -3.31 9.95
C MET A 128 2.51 -3.85 10.64
N ASN A 129 2.81 -3.40 11.85
CA ASN A 129 3.91 -3.94 12.64
C ASN A 129 3.68 -5.41 13.00
N ARG A 130 2.46 -5.83 13.35
CA ARG A 130 2.11 -7.24 13.57
C ARG A 130 2.42 -8.10 12.34
N ARG A 131 2.06 -7.62 11.14
CA ARG A 131 2.30 -8.33 9.87
C ARG A 131 3.77 -8.37 9.46
N ASP A 132 4.50 -7.26 9.59
CA ASP A 132 5.94 -7.23 9.33
C ASP A 132 6.69 -8.18 10.28
N LEU A 133 6.29 -8.22 11.56
CA LEU A 133 6.79 -9.21 12.50
C LEU A 133 6.47 -10.63 12.05
N ALA A 134 5.22 -10.92 11.66
CA ALA A 134 4.84 -12.24 11.18
C ALA A 134 5.64 -12.66 9.93
N ALA A 135 5.89 -11.75 9.00
CA ALA A 135 6.65 -12.02 7.78
C ALA A 135 8.13 -12.30 8.05
N ARG A 136 8.69 -11.70 9.10
CA ARG A 136 10.08 -11.92 9.53
C ARG A 136 10.28 -13.22 10.31
N LEU A 137 9.23 -13.71 10.96
CA LEU A 137 9.34 -14.86 11.87
C LEU A 137 8.90 -16.16 11.17
N PRO A 138 9.83 -17.11 10.91
CA PRO A 138 9.50 -18.33 10.20
C PRO A 138 8.53 -19.21 11.01
N GLY A 139 7.47 -19.67 10.34
CA GLY A 139 6.47 -20.58 10.92
C GLY A 139 5.48 -19.92 11.89
N VAL A 140 5.50 -18.60 12.02
CA VAL A 140 4.58 -17.87 12.90
C VAL A 140 3.30 -17.50 12.14
N SER A 141 2.15 -17.88 12.70
CA SER A 141 0.87 -17.44 12.15
C SER A 141 0.67 -15.95 12.47
N PRO A 142 0.37 -15.09 11.47
CA PRO A 142 0.18 -13.66 11.70
C PRO A 142 -0.85 -13.37 12.80
N ASP A 143 -1.95 -14.11 12.81
CA ASP A 143 -3.11 -13.91 13.71
C ASP A 143 -2.83 -14.20 15.18
N LEU A 144 -1.67 -14.80 15.48
CA LEU A 144 -1.23 -15.08 16.83
C LEU A 144 -0.14 -14.10 17.31
N VAL A 145 0.48 -13.35 16.39
CA VAL A 145 1.48 -12.34 16.73
C VAL A 145 0.81 -11.20 17.49
N GLY A 146 1.37 -10.83 18.64
CA GLY A 146 0.89 -9.72 19.46
C GLY A 146 -0.25 -10.04 20.42
N LEU A 147 -0.88 -11.22 20.32
CA LEU A 147 -1.82 -11.68 21.36
C LEU A 147 -1.09 -11.83 22.70
N SER A 148 -1.73 -11.50 23.82
CA SER A 148 -1.14 -11.82 25.13
C SER A 148 -1.23 -13.32 25.43
N ASP A 149 -0.46 -13.82 26.40
CA ASP A 149 -0.57 -15.23 26.81
C ASP A 149 -1.98 -15.55 27.35
N HIS A 150 -2.65 -14.56 27.92
CA HIS A 150 -4.05 -14.68 28.32
C HIS A 150 -4.98 -14.84 27.11
N ASP A 151 -4.76 -14.07 26.04
CA ASP A 151 -5.58 -14.14 24.81
C ASP A 151 -5.33 -15.44 24.04
N LEU A 152 -4.07 -15.91 23.99
CA LEU A 152 -3.74 -17.24 23.47
C LEU A 152 -4.48 -18.34 24.25
N ALA A 153 -4.44 -18.27 25.59
CA ALA A 153 -5.14 -19.22 26.44
C ALA A 153 -6.67 -19.13 26.28
N ALA A 154 -7.22 -17.93 26.09
CA ALA A 154 -8.64 -17.72 25.83
C ALA A 154 -9.06 -18.35 24.50
N ARG A 155 -8.29 -18.09 23.42
CA ARG A 155 -8.56 -18.64 22.08
C ARG A 155 -8.40 -20.15 22.03
N ALA A 156 -7.46 -20.71 22.80
CA ALA A 156 -7.24 -22.15 22.89
C ALA A 156 -8.45 -22.92 23.45
N ARG A 157 -9.31 -22.29 24.26
CA ARG A 157 -10.48 -22.98 24.86
C ARG A 157 -11.53 -23.39 23.82
N ASP A 158 -11.68 -22.59 22.76
CA ASP A 158 -12.73 -22.76 21.75
C ASP A 158 -12.16 -23.17 20.37
N ALA A 159 -10.85 -23.38 20.28
CA ALA A 159 -10.15 -23.67 19.04
C ALA A 159 -10.35 -25.13 18.58
N ASP A 160 -10.48 -25.33 17.26
CA ASP A 160 -10.42 -26.65 16.65
C ASP A 160 -9.00 -27.25 16.76
N PRO A 161 -8.82 -28.58 16.55
CA PRO A 161 -7.52 -29.24 16.72
C PRO A 161 -6.38 -28.65 15.89
N ASN A 162 -6.63 -28.13 14.69
CA ASN A 162 -5.58 -27.53 13.86
C ASN A 162 -5.17 -26.16 14.42
N THR A 163 -6.16 -25.35 14.80
CA THR A 163 -5.91 -24.05 15.45
C THR A 163 -5.21 -24.24 16.80
N LEU A 164 -5.57 -25.28 17.57
CA LEU A 164 -4.89 -25.64 18.82
C LEU A 164 -3.43 -25.99 18.61
N ALA A 165 -3.09 -26.72 17.55
CA ALA A 165 -1.69 -27.03 17.23
C ALA A 165 -0.87 -25.77 16.92
N LEU A 166 -1.46 -24.80 16.21
CA LEU A 166 -0.83 -23.51 15.93
C LEU A 166 -0.64 -22.69 17.21
N LEU A 167 -1.66 -22.64 18.08
CA LEU A 167 -1.59 -21.96 19.38
C LEU A 167 -0.52 -22.59 20.29
N ALA A 168 -0.42 -23.91 20.33
CA ALA A 168 0.59 -24.63 21.10
C ALA A 168 2.00 -24.37 20.56
N ALA A 169 2.18 -24.35 19.24
CA ALA A 169 3.46 -24.02 18.61
C ALA A 169 3.91 -22.58 18.94
N GLU A 170 2.98 -21.62 18.91
CA GLU A 170 3.23 -20.24 19.29
C GLU A 170 3.59 -20.10 20.78
N ALA A 171 2.87 -20.77 21.67
CA ALA A 171 3.18 -20.77 23.10
C ALA A 171 4.58 -21.35 23.37
N ASN A 172 4.90 -22.50 22.78
CA ASN A 172 6.23 -23.11 22.90
C ASN A 172 7.33 -22.18 22.35
N ARG A 173 7.09 -21.50 21.23
CA ARG A 173 8.02 -20.49 20.70
C ARG A 173 8.25 -19.36 21.69
N ARG A 174 7.20 -18.85 22.36
CA ARG A 174 7.35 -17.78 23.36
C ARG A 174 8.13 -18.24 24.58
N ASP A 175 7.89 -19.46 25.05
CA ASP A 175 8.65 -20.06 26.14
C ASP A 175 10.13 -20.22 25.77
N LEU A 176 10.43 -20.66 24.54
CA LEU A 176 11.78 -20.73 24.01
C LEU A 176 12.43 -19.34 23.94
N LEU A 177 11.74 -18.32 23.43
CA LEU A 177 12.26 -16.96 23.39
C LEU A 177 12.51 -16.41 24.79
N ALA A 178 11.60 -16.60 25.74
CA ALA A 178 11.75 -16.15 27.11
C ALA A 178 12.95 -16.82 27.80
N ARG A 179 13.18 -18.11 27.52
CA ARG A 179 14.31 -18.87 28.05
C ARG A 179 15.64 -18.46 27.42
N LEU A 180 15.68 -18.32 26.09
CA LEU A 180 16.91 -18.08 25.33
C LEU A 180 17.32 -16.60 25.29
N PHE A 181 16.35 -15.70 25.42
CA PHE A 181 16.54 -14.25 25.37
C PHE A 181 16.00 -13.53 26.61
N PRO A 182 16.46 -13.87 27.84
CA PRO A 182 16.02 -13.17 29.03
C PRO A 182 16.37 -11.68 28.93
N GLY A 183 15.34 -10.82 29.05
CA GLY A 183 15.52 -9.37 28.84
C GLY A 183 15.85 -8.99 27.39
N GLY A 184 15.48 -9.82 26.42
CA GLY A 184 15.67 -9.58 24.99
C GLY A 184 17.09 -9.83 24.47
N GLN A 185 18.00 -10.36 25.30
CA GLN A 185 19.38 -10.65 24.91
C GLN A 185 19.65 -12.14 24.98
N LEU A 186 20.33 -12.66 23.96
CA LEU A 186 20.74 -14.06 23.93
C LEU A 186 21.54 -14.39 25.21
N LEU A 187 21.26 -15.54 25.81
CA LEU A 187 22.01 -16.04 26.97
C LEU A 187 23.53 -15.91 26.76
N GLY A 188 24.22 -15.37 27.77
CA GLY A 188 25.67 -15.22 27.71
C GLY A 188 26.43 -16.56 27.76
N ASP A 189 25.80 -17.59 28.31
CA ASP A 189 26.29 -18.97 28.32
C ASP A 189 25.41 -19.84 27.43
N LEU A 190 26.00 -20.41 26.37
CA LEU A 190 25.33 -21.26 25.39
C LEU A 190 25.72 -22.74 25.57
N ALA A 191 26.55 -23.09 26.56
CA ALA A 191 27.09 -24.45 26.71
C ALA A 191 26.01 -25.50 27.02
N GLY A 192 24.85 -25.07 27.54
CA GLY A 192 23.71 -25.92 27.84
C GLY A 192 22.67 -26.03 26.72
N LEU A 193 22.87 -25.37 25.59
CA LEU A 193 21.93 -25.38 24.47
C LEU A 193 22.30 -26.45 23.45
N SER A 194 21.30 -27.10 22.90
CA SER A 194 21.46 -27.97 21.74
C SER A 194 21.72 -27.15 20.46
N ASP A 195 22.36 -27.78 19.48
CA ASP A 195 22.59 -27.17 18.17
C ASP A 195 21.27 -26.78 17.47
N ASP A 196 20.20 -27.55 17.69
CA ASP A 196 18.87 -27.26 17.14
C ASP A 196 18.25 -26.01 17.78
N GLU A 197 18.34 -25.85 19.11
CA GLU A 197 17.89 -24.64 19.81
C GLU A 197 18.69 -23.41 19.39
N LEU A 198 19.99 -23.57 19.18
CA LEU A 198 20.86 -22.50 18.71
C LEU A 198 20.52 -22.12 17.26
N ALA A 199 20.40 -23.10 16.37
CA ALA A 199 20.02 -22.88 14.98
C ALA A 199 18.64 -22.20 14.88
N TRP A 200 17.72 -22.58 15.75
CA TRP A 200 16.43 -21.91 15.89
C TRP A 200 16.58 -20.47 16.39
N ALA A 201 17.32 -20.24 17.48
CA ALA A 201 17.54 -18.91 18.05
C ALA A 201 18.17 -17.93 17.04
N MET A 202 19.08 -18.43 16.20
CA MET A 202 19.73 -17.64 15.15
C MET A 202 18.74 -17.12 14.09
N GLN A 203 17.58 -17.74 13.92
CA GLN A 203 16.53 -17.23 13.02
C GLN A 203 15.83 -15.98 13.59
N TYR A 204 15.84 -15.80 14.91
CA TYR A 204 15.18 -14.70 15.62
C TYR A 204 16.14 -13.60 16.05
N ALA A 205 17.44 -13.87 16.00
CA ALA A 205 18.47 -12.95 16.40
C ALA A 205 18.69 -11.89 15.29
N THR A 206 18.37 -10.63 15.58
CA THR A 206 18.70 -9.53 14.66
C THR A 206 20.13 -9.07 14.89
N ASN A 207 20.88 -8.90 13.79
CA ASN A 207 22.13 -8.15 13.83
C ASN A 207 21.77 -6.67 13.96
N ASP A 208 21.69 -6.17 15.19
CA ASP A 208 21.56 -4.73 15.39
C ASP A 208 22.92 -4.08 15.05
N ASP A 209 22.95 -3.31 13.97
CA ASP A 209 24.16 -2.78 13.34
C ASP A 209 24.73 -1.55 14.09
N SER A 210 24.33 -1.37 15.35
CA SER A 210 24.58 -0.19 16.19
C SER A 210 26.04 -0.04 16.66
N GLY A 211 26.99 -0.79 16.09
CA GLY A 211 28.43 -0.67 16.36
C GLY A 211 28.88 -1.11 17.76
N SER A 212 27.95 -1.58 18.59
CA SER A 212 28.23 -2.25 19.87
C SER A 212 28.80 -3.66 19.62
N PRO A 213 29.72 -4.18 20.45
CA PRO A 213 30.22 -5.55 20.28
C PRO A 213 29.04 -6.54 20.22
N ARG A 214 28.81 -7.08 19.01
CA ARG A 214 27.80 -8.09 18.60
C ARG A 214 26.87 -8.50 19.75
N ARG A 215 25.94 -7.62 20.09
CA ARG A 215 24.85 -7.94 21.02
C ARG A 215 23.69 -8.41 20.17
N TRP A 216 23.40 -9.71 20.27
CA TRP A 216 22.25 -10.30 19.62
C TRP A 216 21.00 -9.96 20.44
N THR A 217 20.12 -9.16 19.84
CA THR A 217 18.79 -8.89 20.39
C THR A 217 17.78 -9.74 19.65
N ALA A 218 16.84 -10.32 20.38
CA ALA A 218 15.67 -10.93 19.76
C ALA A 218 14.60 -9.89 19.52
N VAL A 219 13.93 -10.00 18.37
CA VAL A 219 12.65 -9.33 18.15
C VAL A 219 11.61 -10.05 19.00
N THR A 220 11.50 -9.63 20.25
CA THR A 220 10.48 -10.13 21.16
C THR A 220 9.24 -9.24 21.01
N PRO A 221 8.05 -9.81 20.74
CA PRO A 221 6.82 -9.03 20.86
C PRO A 221 6.77 -8.52 22.30
N SER A 222 6.53 -7.22 22.48
CA SER A 222 6.50 -6.59 23.80
C SER A 222 5.42 -7.23 24.65
N THR A 223 5.77 -8.22 25.46
CA THR A 223 4.94 -8.70 26.56
C THR A 223 5.00 -7.59 27.60
N SER A 224 3.96 -6.76 27.65
CA SER A 224 3.75 -5.90 28.79
C SER A 224 3.84 -6.78 30.03
N PRO A 225 4.77 -6.51 30.98
CA PRO A 225 4.95 -7.38 32.13
C PRO A 225 3.62 -7.42 32.87
N SER A 226 2.99 -8.59 32.88
CA SER A 226 1.79 -8.86 33.66
C SER A 226 2.07 -8.41 35.08
N ARG A 227 1.44 -7.30 35.49
CA ARG A 227 1.57 -6.76 36.85
C ARG A 227 1.29 -7.94 37.79
N PRO A 228 2.21 -8.31 38.70
CA PRO A 228 1.99 -9.45 39.57
C PRO A 228 0.68 -9.20 40.31
N ILE A 229 -0.31 -10.06 40.06
CA ILE A 229 -1.59 -10.01 40.75
C ILE A 229 -1.23 -10.19 42.23
N PRO A 230 -1.48 -9.20 43.10
CA PRO A 230 -1.21 -9.38 44.52
C PRO A 230 -1.99 -10.61 44.97
N ALA A 231 -1.27 -11.57 45.56
CA ALA A 231 -1.85 -12.80 46.09
C ALA A 231 -3.07 -12.44 46.92
N THR A 232 -4.26 -12.69 46.37
CA THR A 232 -5.51 -12.41 47.06
C THR A 232 -5.58 -13.45 48.18
N PRO A 233 -5.68 -13.04 49.46
CA PRO A 233 -5.81 -14.01 50.54
C PRO A 233 -7.08 -14.84 50.28
N SER A 234 -6.91 -16.16 50.33
CA SER A 234 -7.96 -17.15 50.11
C SER A 234 -9.25 -16.76 50.85
N PRO A 235 -10.40 -16.63 50.17
CA PRO A 235 -11.65 -16.41 50.88
C PRO A 235 -12.01 -17.67 51.65
N THR A 236 -12.00 -17.56 52.97
CA THR A 236 -12.58 -18.55 53.89
C THR A 236 -14.03 -18.78 53.47
N CYS A 237 -14.34 -19.99 53.00
CA CYS A 237 -15.69 -20.42 52.67
C CYS A 237 -16.60 -20.30 53.90
N SER A 238 -17.38 -19.22 53.95
CA SER A 238 -18.53 -19.10 54.85
C SER A 238 -19.79 -19.22 54.00
N LEU A 239 -20.30 -20.45 53.91
CA LEU A 239 -21.62 -20.75 53.37
C LEU A 239 -22.67 -20.02 54.21
N THR A 240 -23.21 -18.90 53.69
CA THR A 240 -24.39 -18.26 54.28
C THR A 240 -25.34 -17.80 53.19
N ALA A 241 -26.53 -18.42 53.21
CA ALA A 241 -27.83 -17.95 52.77
C ALA A 241 -27.97 -17.31 51.37
N THR A 242 -28.63 -18.05 50.49
CA THR A 242 -29.24 -17.62 49.23
C THR A 242 -30.23 -16.46 49.45
N PRO A 243 -30.05 -15.28 48.83
CA PRO A 243 -31.12 -14.29 48.75
C PRO A 243 -32.06 -14.61 47.59
N SER A 244 -33.35 -14.56 47.88
CA SER A 244 -34.47 -14.78 46.96
C SER A 244 -34.46 -13.82 45.76
N PRO A 245 -34.86 -14.25 44.55
CA PRO A 245 -34.84 -13.39 43.36
C PRO A 245 -35.93 -12.32 43.45
N ARG A 246 -35.53 -11.04 43.30
CA ARG A 246 -36.46 -9.93 43.12
C ARG A 246 -37.11 -10.00 41.73
N PRO A 247 -38.44 -9.83 41.61
CA PRO A 247 -39.10 -9.71 40.31
C PRO A 247 -38.74 -8.39 39.63
N TRP A 248 -38.43 -8.46 38.34
CA TRP A 248 -38.14 -7.31 37.49
C TRP A 248 -39.43 -6.53 37.19
N PRO A 249 -39.37 -5.18 37.05
CA PRO A 249 -40.52 -4.40 36.63
C PRO A 249 -40.87 -4.64 35.14
N PRO A 250 -42.16 -4.55 34.76
CA PRO A 250 -42.58 -4.75 33.37
C PRO A 250 -42.08 -3.63 32.45
N ARG A 251 -41.68 -4.00 31.23
CA ARG A 251 -41.29 -3.08 30.16
C ARG A 251 -42.48 -2.22 29.72
N PRO A 252 -42.29 -0.93 29.41
CA PRO A 252 -43.33 -0.10 28.80
C PRO A 252 -43.58 -0.56 27.35
N THR A 253 -44.87 -0.80 27.04
CA THR A 253 -45.35 -1.11 25.70
C THR A 253 -45.26 0.13 24.80
N ARG A 254 -44.46 0.01 23.73
CA ARG A 254 -44.31 1.00 22.66
C ARG A 254 -45.59 1.04 21.82
N LYS A 255 -46.36 2.14 21.91
CA LYS A 255 -47.47 2.45 20.99
C LYS A 255 -46.89 2.74 19.60
N SER A 256 -47.09 1.84 18.65
CA SER A 256 -46.89 2.09 17.22
C SER A 256 -48.12 2.84 16.68
N GLY A 257 -48.04 4.17 16.66
CA GLY A 257 -48.94 5.02 15.89
C GLY A 257 -48.49 5.06 14.43
N GLY A 258 -49.33 4.55 13.53
CA GLY A 258 -49.09 4.54 12.10
C GLY A 258 -49.34 5.90 11.45
N ALA A 259 -48.63 6.14 10.35
CA ALA A 259 -49.03 7.07 9.30
C ALA A 259 -48.39 6.60 7.98
N SER A 260 -49.15 5.85 7.19
CA SER A 260 -48.85 5.63 5.77
C SER A 260 -49.38 6.81 4.97
N PRO A 261 -48.60 7.41 4.05
CA PRO A 261 -49.14 8.28 3.02
C PRO A 261 -49.60 7.48 1.78
N PRO A 262 -50.52 8.04 0.97
CA PRO A 262 -51.29 7.29 -0.01
C PRO A 262 -50.54 7.00 -1.31
N SER A 263 -50.79 5.78 -1.80
CA SER A 263 -50.54 5.29 -3.14
C SER A 263 -51.21 6.17 -4.21
N THR A 264 -50.41 6.77 -5.09
CA THR A 264 -50.86 7.31 -6.37
C THR A 264 -50.76 6.23 -7.44
N LYS A 265 -51.93 5.76 -7.88
CA LYS A 265 -52.13 5.04 -9.13
C LYS A 265 -51.57 5.85 -10.30
N ARG A 266 -50.68 5.27 -11.09
CA ARG A 266 -50.51 5.68 -12.49
C ARG A 266 -50.49 4.45 -13.39
N ALA A 267 -51.42 4.48 -14.33
CA ALA A 267 -51.68 3.47 -15.32
C ALA A 267 -50.68 3.53 -16.48
N GLY A 268 -50.44 2.36 -17.08
CA GLY A 268 -50.33 2.18 -18.52
C GLY A 268 -48.96 2.46 -19.16
N ALA A 269 -48.26 1.38 -19.51
CA ALA A 269 -47.80 1.12 -20.88
C ALA A 269 -46.97 -0.18 -20.91
N THR A 270 -47.54 -1.23 -21.50
CA THR A 270 -46.78 -2.35 -22.07
C THR A 270 -45.90 -1.86 -23.23
N PRO A 271 -44.73 -2.49 -23.42
CA PRO A 271 -44.48 -3.00 -24.75
C PRO A 271 -43.97 -4.45 -24.75
N THR A 272 -44.57 -5.17 -25.69
CA THR A 272 -44.23 -6.47 -26.25
C THR A 272 -42.80 -6.51 -26.77
N SER A 273 -41.99 -7.47 -26.30
CA SER A 273 -40.96 -8.20 -27.06
C SER A 273 -40.48 -9.35 -26.17
N GLY A 274 -40.61 -10.62 -26.54
CA GLY A 274 -39.89 -11.22 -27.66
C GLY A 274 -38.70 -12.04 -27.14
N ARG A 275 -38.91 -12.94 -26.17
CA ARG A 275 -37.85 -13.84 -25.66
C ARG A 275 -37.85 -15.12 -26.49
N ARG A 276 -37.01 -15.17 -27.53
CA ARG A 276 -36.53 -16.42 -28.13
C ARG A 276 -35.35 -16.91 -27.29
N SER A 277 -35.49 -18.10 -26.73
CA SER A 277 -34.36 -18.93 -26.29
C SER A 277 -33.48 -19.27 -27.48
N PRO A 278 -32.15 -19.35 -27.29
CA PRO A 278 -31.35 -20.27 -28.07
C PRO A 278 -30.83 -21.41 -27.18
N ASP A 279 -30.88 -22.58 -27.81
CA ASP A 279 -30.40 -23.88 -27.39
C ASP A 279 -29.01 -23.85 -26.75
N ALA A 280 -28.91 -24.57 -25.63
CA ALA A 280 -27.66 -25.07 -25.10
C ALA A 280 -27.12 -26.15 -26.07
N ARG A 281 -25.93 -25.91 -26.62
CA ARG A 281 -25.06 -26.97 -27.15
C ARG A 281 -23.76 -27.04 -26.34
N PRO A 282 -23.23 -28.24 -26.08
CA PRO A 282 -22.06 -28.45 -25.25
C PRO A 282 -20.78 -28.12 -26.01
N VAL A 283 -19.83 -27.47 -25.32
CA VAL A 283 -18.46 -27.25 -25.81
C VAL A 283 -17.58 -28.41 -25.32
N PRO A 284 -16.76 -29.05 -26.19
CA PRO A 284 -15.87 -30.12 -25.80
C PRO A 284 -14.60 -29.62 -25.10
N CYS A 285 -14.19 -30.32 -24.05
CA CYS A 285 -12.89 -30.16 -23.41
C CYS A 285 -11.77 -30.80 -24.24
N THR A 286 -10.92 -29.97 -24.82
CA THR A 286 -9.53 -30.26 -25.19
C THR A 286 -8.81 -28.92 -25.00
N THR A 287 -7.69 -28.79 -24.27
CA THR A 287 -6.41 -29.41 -24.59
C THR A 287 -5.48 -29.25 -23.39
N SER A 288 -4.76 -30.33 -23.09
CA SER A 288 -3.58 -30.37 -22.23
C SER A 288 -2.49 -29.46 -22.78
N SER A 289 -1.90 -28.60 -21.94
CA SER A 289 -0.66 -27.89 -22.25
C SER A 289 0.26 -27.96 -21.04
N CYS A 290 1.20 -28.91 -21.10
CA CYS A 290 2.35 -28.98 -20.24
C CYS A 290 3.25 -27.76 -20.48
N ILE A 291 3.39 -26.88 -19.49
CA ILE A 291 4.47 -25.88 -19.47
C ILE A 291 5.65 -26.53 -18.77
N ALA A 292 6.65 -26.91 -19.57
CA ALA A 292 7.98 -27.28 -19.09
C ALA A 292 8.66 -26.02 -18.53
N SER A 293 8.88 -26.02 -17.21
CA SER A 293 9.69 -25.01 -16.52
C SER A 293 11.17 -25.39 -16.64
N THR A 294 11.88 -24.77 -17.57
CA THR A 294 13.35 -24.82 -17.64
C THR A 294 13.93 -23.76 -16.69
N SER A 295 14.38 -24.20 -15.52
CA SER A 295 15.23 -23.39 -14.63
C SER A 295 16.71 -23.60 -15.00
N PRO A 296 17.55 -22.54 -15.08
CA PRO A 296 18.99 -22.71 -15.21
C PRO A 296 19.64 -23.05 -13.85
N PRO A 297 20.72 -23.84 -13.82
CA PRO A 297 21.41 -24.19 -12.58
C PRO A 297 22.22 -22.99 -12.05
N LYS A 298 21.93 -22.55 -10.83
CA LYS A 298 22.82 -21.67 -10.05
C LYS A 298 23.87 -22.54 -9.34
N THR A 299 25.06 -22.58 -9.92
CA THR A 299 26.26 -23.13 -9.29
C THR A 299 26.62 -22.27 -8.07
N THR A 300 26.42 -22.80 -6.87
CA THR A 300 26.86 -22.17 -5.62
C THR A 300 28.18 -22.83 -5.25
N ALA A 301 29.30 -22.14 -5.52
CA ALA A 301 30.62 -22.54 -5.04
C ALA A 301 30.90 -21.82 -3.72
N THR A 302 30.68 -22.52 -2.62
CA THR A 302 31.10 -22.13 -1.28
C THR A 302 32.61 -22.28 -1.18
N ALA A 303 33.35 -21.17 -1.16
CA ALA A 303 34.77 -21.16 -0.82
C ALA A 303 34.97 -20.55 0.58
N ILE A 304 35.31 -21.42 1.51
CA ILE A 304 35.75 -21.11 2.87
C ILE A 304 37.15 -20.50 2.78
N TYR A 305 37.37 -19.31 3.36
CA TYR A 305 38.70 -18.88 3.80
C TYR A 305 38.64 -18.26 5.19
N SER A 306 39.20 -18.98 6.14
CA SER A 306 39.69 -18.48 7.44
C SER A 306 41.14 -18.06 7.25
N THR A 307 41.52 -16.84 7.66
CA THR A 307 42.79 -16.60 8.36
C THR A 307 42.75 -15.30 9.17
N ARG A 308 43.28 -15.41 10.40
CA ARG A 308 43.53 -14.37 11.40
C ARG A 308 44.41 -13.22 10.88
N ARG A 309 44.16 -11.99 11.34
CA ARG A 309 45.19 -11.00 11.78
C ARG A 309 44.57 -9.83 12.59
N PRO A 310 45.38 -9.08 13.37
CA PRO A 310 44.92 -8.37 14.57
C PRO A 310 44.43 -6.93 14.33
N ARG A 311 43.69 -6.44 15.32
CA ARG A 311 42.95 -5.17 15.43
C ARG A 311 43.88 -3.97 15.75
N PRO A 312 43.60 -2.75 15.23
CA PRO A 312 43.95 -1.49 15.89
C PRO A 312 42.71 -0.71 16.39
N PRO A 313 42.89 0.28 17.30
CA PRO A 313 41.82 0.81 18.14
C PRO A 313 40.89 1.84 17.46
N ALA A 314 39.73 1.99 18.09
CA ALA A 314 38.58 2.78 17.68
C ALA A 314 38.90 4.23 17.28
N SER A 315 38.27 4.69 16.19
CA SER A 315 38.19 6.09 15.80
C SER A 315 36.79 6.41 15.24
N THR A 316 36.31 7.58 15.62
CA THR A 316 34.98 8.20 15.50
C THR A 316 34.39 8.27 14.07
N PRO A 317 33.04 8.33 13.92
CA PRO A 317 32.40 8.46 12.60
C PRO A 317 32.54 9.89 12.07
N GLN A 318 32.92 10.03 10.78
CA GLN A 318 33.03 11.31 10.07
C GLN A 318 32.26 11.28 8.74
N PRO A 319 31.77 12.44 8.27
CA PRO A 319 30.76 12.58 7.21
C PRO A 319 31.34 12.39 5.80
N CYS A 320 30.49 11.88 4.90
CA CYS A 320 30.79 11.61 3.51
C CYS A 320 30.71 12.90 2.66
N PHE A 321 31.88 13.38 2.20
CA PHE A 321 32.12 14.37 1.12
C PHE A 321 32.06 15.89 1.47
N PRO A 322 32.79 16.79 0.77
CA PRO A 322 34.10 16.69 0.07
C PRO A 322 35.18 17.65 0.67
N GLY A 323 36.44 17.29 0.48
CA GLY A 323 37.64 18.04 0.88
C GLY A 323 38.91 17.23 0.54
N PRO A 324 40.15 17.71 0.82
CA PRO A 324 41.43 17.11 0.39
C PRO A 324 41.73 15.68 0.90
N ARG A 325 40.74 14.99 1.48
CA ARG A 325 40.76 13.58 1.90
C ARG A 325 40.21 12.60 0.84
N ALA A 326 40.07 13.03 -0.42
CA ALA A 326 39.62 12.19 -1.54
C ALA A 326 40.55 10.99 -1.87
N SER A 327 41.72 10.87 -1.21
CA SER A 327 42.60 9.71 -1.32
C SER A 327 42.11 8.50 -0.51
N ARG A 328 41.54 8.71 0.68
CA ARG A 328 41.12 7.61 1.57
C ARG A 328 39.91 6.84 1.05
N THR A 329 39.03 7.49 0.28
CA THR A 329 37.89 6.83 -0.36
C THR A 329 38.33 5.89 -1.48
N ARG A 330 39.46 6.19 -2.14
CA ARG A 330 40.04 5.31 -3.18
C ARG A 330 40.61 4.03 -2.58
N GLU A 331 41.18 4.11 -1.38
CA GLU A 331 41.75 2.95 -0.69
C GLU A 331 40.68 1.94 -0.23
N ARG A 332 39.44 2.39 0.00
CA ARG A 332 38.33 1.55 0.50
C ARG A 332 37.28 1.17 -0.55
N ALA A 333 37.35 1.73 -1.75
CA ALA A 333 36.47 1.35 -2.85
C ALA A 333 36.76 -0.10 -3.31
N SER A 334 35.72 -0.82 -3.74
CA SER A 334 35.90 -2.12 -4.43
C SER A 334 36.68 -1.94 -5.73
N ASP A 335 37.34 -3.00 -6.19
CA ASP A 335 38.15 -2.92 -7.41
C ASP A 335 37.29 -2.66 -8.66
N GLU A 336 36.07 -3.21 -8.71
CA GLU A 336 35.07 -2.90 -9.75
C GLU A 336 34.73 -1.40 -9.80
N LEU A 337 34.56 -0.75 -8.63
CA LEU A 337 34.25 0.69 -8.59
C LEU A 337 35.46 1.54 -9.00
N LYS A 338 36.69 1.08 -8.74
CA LYS A 338 37.91 1.74 -9.19
C LYS A 338 38.11 1.65 -10.70
N GLU A 339 37.86 0.46 -11.26
CA GLU A 339 37.92 0.22 -12.72
C GLU A 339 36.86 1.07 -13.42
N TRP A 340 35.63 1.08 -12.90
CA TRP A 340 34.56 1.93 -13.41
C TRP A 340 34.92 3.43 -13.37
N TRP A 341 35.50 3.93 -12.27
CA TRP A 341 35.99 5.31 -12.19
C TRP A 341 37.18 5.63 -13.10
N GLN A 342 37.99 4.64 -13.46
CA GLN A 342 39.06 4.83 -14.45
C GLN A 342 38.51 4.98 -15.86
N GLU A 343 37.48 4.20 -16.21
CA GLU A 343 36.89 4.19 -17.54
C GLU A 343 35.92 5.36 -17.76
N HIS A 344 35.09 5.69 -16.75
CA HIS A 344 33.98 6.65 -16.89
C HIS A 344 34.27 8.02 -16.27
N GLY A 345 35.43 8.19 -15.62
CA GLY A 345 35.75 9.38 -14.86
C GLY A 345 34.97 9.49 -13.54
N ARG A 346 35.20 10.57 -12.79
CA ARG A 346 34.48 10.84 -11.55
C ARG A 346 33.19 11.59 -11.85
N LEU A 347 32.08 10.88 -11.81
CA LEU A 347 30.75 11.50 -11.80
C LEU A 347 30.37 11.85 -10.35
N THR A 348 29.87 13.05 -10.16
CA THR A 348 29.18 13.41 -8.91
C THR A 348 27.87 12.63 -8.81
N GLN A 349 27.36 12.43 -7.59
CA GLN A 349 26.05 11.78 -7.40
C GLN A 349 24.93 12.48 -8.21
N ALA A 350 25.05 13.79 -8.41
CA ALA A 350 24.14 14.60 -9.21
C ALA A 350 24.10 14.14 -10.67
N GLU A 351 25.28 13.96 -11.25
CA GLU A 351 25.46 13.59 -12.65
C GLU A 351 25.06 12.12 -12.87
N PHE A 352 25.36 11.24 -11.90
CA PHE A 352 24.88 9.86 -11.96
C PHE A 352 23.35 9.79 -11.95
N ILE A 353 22.69 10.56 -11.08
CA ILE A 353 21.23 10.63 -11.03
C ILE A 353 20.67 11.20 -12.34
N GLU A 354 21.28 12.25 -12.90
CA GLU A 354 20.86 12.82 -14.19
C GLU A 354 21.02 11.80 -15.34
N GLN A 355 22.10 11.00 -15.35
CA GLN A 355 22.34 9.97 -16.35
C GLN A 355 21.32 8.82 -16.26
N VAL A 356 20.99 8.37 -15.04
CA VAL A 356 20.04 7.26 -14.84
C VAL A 356 18.59 7.70 -15.04
N THR A 357 18.24 8.92 -14.62
CA THR A 357 16.85 9.40 -14.64
C THR A 357 16.48 10.20 -15.88
N GLY A 358 17.47 10.69 -16.64
CA GLY A 358 17.27 11.60 -17.78
C GLY A 358 16.74 12.99 -17.39
N LYS A 359 16.58 13.27 -16.09
CA LYS A 359 16.05 14.54 -15.58
C LYS A 359 17.19 15.43 -15.12
N SER A 360 17.26 16.65 -15.66
CA SER A 360 18.30 17.59 -15.27
C SER A 360 18.15 18.03 -13.82
N GLN A 361 19.26 18.00 -13.09
CA GLN A 361 19.32 18.34 -11.68
C GLN A 361 20.03 19.68 -11.50
N ARG A 362 19.41 20.64 -10.79
CA ARG A 362 19.96 22.01 -10.60
C ARG A 362 21.38 22.02 -10.03
N TRP A 363 21.72 21.02 -9.22
CA TRP A 363 23.01 20.87 -8.56
C TRP A 363 24.08 20.23 -9.46
N ALA A 364 23.69 19.43 -10.46
CA ALA A 364 24.61 18.90 -11.48
C ALA A 364 25.16 20.02 -12.39
N ALA A 365 24.31 20.98 -12.77
CA ALA A 365 24.74 22.17 -13.51
C ALA A 365 25.77 23.01 -12.72
N GLY A 366 25.61 23.10 -11.40
CA GLY A 366 26.58 23.77 -10.52
C GLY A 366 27.92 23.03 -10.43
N ALA A 367 27.89 21.69 -10.37
CA ALA A 367 29.10 20.86 -10.36
C ALA A 367 29.92 21.02 -11.66
N ARG A 368 29.26 20.92 -12.82
CA ARG A 368 29.89 21.13 -14.14
C ARG A 368 30.52 22.53 -14.28
N LYS A 369 29.84 23.57 -13.79
CA LYS A 369 30.38 24.93 -13.78
C LYS A 369 31.62 25.05 -12.89
N ASN A 370 31.58 24.49 -11.68
CA ASN A 370 32.73 24.52 -10.78
C ASN A 370 33.94 23.77 -11.35
N GLU A 371 33.71 22.65 -12.04
CA GLU A 371 34.79 21.92 -12.72
C GLU A 371 35.35 22.72 -13.90
N SER A 372 34.50 23.31 -14.74
CA SER A 372 34.93 24.21 -15.81
C SER A 372 35.74 25.39 -15.27
N ASP A 373 35.30 26.01 -14.16
CA ASP A 373 36.00 27.12 -13.51
C ASP A 373 37.37 26.68 -12.94
N GLN A 374 37.49 25.43 -12.48
CA GLN A 374 38.76 24.86 -12.03
C GLN A 374 39.70 24.52 -13.18
N GLN A 375 39.16 24.04 -14.31
CA GLN A 375 39.93 23.78 -15.52
C GLN A 375 40.41 25.09 -16.16
N SER A 376 39.60 26.15 -16.16
CA SER A 376 40.00 27.47 -16.66
C SER A 376 41.04 28.19 -15.78
N LYS A 377 41.19 27.76 -14.51
CA LYS A 377 42.22 28.29 -13.60
C LYS A 377 43.57 27.56 -13.72
N ARG A 378 43.60 26.39 -14.33
CA ARG A 378 44.82 25.62 -14.61
C ARG A 378 45.36 25.99 -15.98
#